data_AF-A0AA45APZ0-F1
#
_entry.id   AF-A0AA45APZ0-F1
#
_cell.length_a   1.000
_cell.length_b   1.000
_cell.length_c   1.000
_cell.angle_alpha   90.00
_cell.angle_beta   90.00
_cell.angle_gamma   90.00
#
_symmetry.space_group_name_H-M   'P 1'
#
loop_
_entity.id
_entity.type
_entity.pdbx_description
1 polymer ?
#
loop_
_entity_poly.entity_id
_entity_poly.type
_entity_poly.pdbx_seq_one_letter_code
_entity_poly.pdbx_strand_id
1 'polypeptide(L)'
;MAISSYVGVGAWILQTIFALVALALSIDLLRGQLDGAPPGSIQFAVFVGSVGLVVALLGLAGMFVDKIPSNVVMVFDVMSGLLLIGGGIVSVLAVRTDARWWGSC
;
A
#
# COMPACT_ATOMS: atom_id res chain seq x y z
N MET A 1 5.79 -18.42 -24.17
CA MET A 1 5.47 -17.34 -23.22
C MET A 1 6.77 -16.92 -22.53
N ALA A 2 7.63 -16.12 -23.18
CA ALA A 2 9.00 -15.88 -22.71
C ALA A 2 9.44 -14.40 -22.74
N ILE A 3 8.54 -13.47 -23.09
CA ILE A 3 8.85 -12.03 -23.15
C ILE A 3 8.49 -11.32 -21.82
N SER A 4 7.74 -11.96 -20.91
CA SER A 4 7.06 -11.26 -19.80
C SER A 4 7.61 -11.49 -18.38
N SER A 5 8.61 -12.35 -18.19
CA SER A 5 9.12 -12.67 -16.83
C SER A 5 9.77 -11.45 -16.17
N TYR A 6 10.57 -10.69 -16.91
CA TYR A 6 11.28 -9.52 -16.36
C TYR A 6 10.35 -8.36 -15.98
N VAL A 7 9.28 -8.12 -16.76
CA VAL A 7 8.32 -7.06 -16.48
C VAL A 7 7.50 -7.38 -15.22
N GLY A 8 7.05 -8.63 -15.07
CA GLY A 8 6.31 -9.06 -13.87
C GLY A 8 7.17 -9.01 -12.61
N VAL A 9 8.41 -9.51 -12.70
CA VAL A 9 9.40 -9.42 -11.61
C VAL A 9 9.64 -7.95 -11.21
N GLY A 10 9.88 -7.09 -12.20
CA GLY A 10 10.08 -5.66 -11.97
C GLY A 10 8.88 -5.00 -11.31
N ALA A 11 7.66 -5.35 -11.73
CA ALA A 11 6.44 -4.83 -11.14
C ALA A 11 6.28 -5.21 -9.66
N TRP A 12 6.51 -6.47 -9.28
CA TRP A 12 6.40 -6.90 -7.88
C TRP A 12 7.50 -6.32 -6.99
N ILE A 13 8.73 -6.16 -7.52
CA ILE A 13 9.81 -5.48 -6.78
C ILE A 13 9.42 -4.02 -6.52
N LEU A 14 8.95 -3.30 -7.54
CA LEU A 14 8.49 -1.93 -7.36
C LEU A 14 7.33 -1.84 -6.37
N GLN A 15 6.33 -2.71 -6.51
CA GLN A 15 5.19 -2.77 -5.59
C GLN A 15 5.64 -3.04 -4.15
N THR A 16 6.63 -3.90 -3.95
CA THR A 16 7.22 -4.17 -2.63
C THR A 16 7.84 -2.91 -2.04
N ILE A 17 8.63 -2.17 -2.82
CA ILE A 17 9.27 -0.92 -2.38
C ILE A 17 8.22 0.14 -2.02
N PHE A 18 7.25 0.37 -2.91
CA PHE A 18 6.19 1.36 -2.68
C PHE A 18 5.31 1.01 -1.48
N ALA A 19 4.92 -0.25 -1.34
CA ALA A 19 4.12 -0.70 -0.20
C ALA A 19 4.90 -0.56 1.11
N LEU A 20 6.20 -0.89 1.12
CA LEU A 20 7.06 -0.76 2.29
C LEU A 20 7.27 0.70 2.69
N VAL A 21 7.49 1.60 1.72
CA VAL A 21 7.60 3.05 1.99
C VAL A 21 6.28 3.60 2.53
N ALA A 22 5.14 3.26 1.90
CA ALA A 22 3.83 3.71 2.36
C ALA A 22 3.51 3.21 3.78
N LEU A 23 3.85 1.95 4.08
CA LEU A 23 3.68 1.36 5.41
C LEU A 23 4.59 2.04 6.44
N ALA A 24 5.88 2.24 6.11
CA ALA A 24 6.84 2.88 7.00
C ALA A 24 6.42 4.32 7.34
N LEU A 25 6.05 5.13 6.34
CA LEU A 25 5.52 6.48 6.57
C LEU A 25 4.28 6.46 7.48
N SER A 26 3.36 5.53 7.23
CA SER A 26 2.12 5.44 8.01
C SER A 26 2.39 5.06 9.48
N ILE A 27 3.38 4.19 9.73
CA ILE A 27 3.82 3.83 11.08
C ILE A 27 4.52 5.01 11.78
N ASP A 28 5.37 5.75 11.07
CA ASP A 28 6.03 6.94 11.62
C ASP A 28 5.00 8.03 11.98
N LEU A 29 3.98 8.21 11.15
CA LEU A 29 2.83 9.09 11.45
C LEU A 29 2.08 8.65 12.70
N LEU A 30 1.86 7.34 12.90
CA LEU A 30 1.24 6.79 14.10
C LEU A 30 2.07 7.02 15.35
N ARG A 31 3.41 6.90 15.25
CA ARG A 31 4.33 7.11 16.37
C ARG A 31 4.53 8.58 16.72
N GLY A 32 4.37 9.47 15.75
CA GLY A 32 4.49 10.92 15.93
C GLY A 32 3.25 11.60 16.52
N GLN A 33 2.18 10.86 16.85
CA GLN A 33 0.98 11.42 17.49
C GLN A 33 1.29 11.77 18.96
N LEU A 34 1.38 13.07 19.27
CA LEU A 34 1.63 13.57 20.63
C LEU A 34 0.37 13.52 21.52
N ASP A 35 -0.83 13.66 20.95
CA ASP A 35 -2.09 13.71 21.68
C ASP A 35 -3.24 13.02 20.92
N GLY A 36 -4.06 12.25 21.64
CA GLY A 36 -5.31 11.67 21.13
C GLY A 36 -5.19 10.27 20.51
N ALA A 37 -6.35 9.68 20.18
CA ALA A 37 -6.42 8.43 19.44
C ALA A 37 -6.08 8.69 17.96
N PRO A 38 -5.31 7.81 17.30
CA PRO A 38 -4.91 8.03 15.91
C PRO A 38 -6.16 8.12 15.01
N PRO A 39 -6.24 9.13 14.13
CA PRO A 39 -7.35 9.26 13.21
C PRO A 39 -7.45 8.02 12.31
N GLY A 40 -8.68 7.57 12.05
CA GLY A 40 -8.94 6.34 11.30
C GLY A 40 -8.33 6.31 9.89
N SER A 41 -8.02 7.48 9.32
CA SER A 41 -7.29 7.64 8.07
C SER A 41 -5.87 7.06 8.12
N ILE A 42 -5.12 7.29 9.22
CA ILE A 42 -3.74 6.79 9.38
C ILE A 42 -3.76 5.28 9.62
N GLN A 43 -4.73 4.78 10.38
CA GLN A 43 -4.91 3.34 10.59
C GLN A 43 -5.27 2.62 9.28
N PHE A 44 -6.14 3.23 8.46
CA PHE A 44 -6.45 2.72 7.11
C PHE A 44 -5.22 2.74 6.20
N ALA A 45 -4.38 3.78 6.27
CA ALA A 45 -3.14 3.85 5.49
C ALA A 45 -2.14 2.73 5.86
N VAL A 46 -2.00 2.41 7.15
CA VAL A 46 -1.21 1.24 7.61
C VAL A 46 -1.79 -0.07 7.08
N PHE A 47 -3.11 -0.25 7.17
CA PHE A 47 -3.78 -1.44 6.66
C PHE A 47 -3.50 -1.62 5.15
N VAL A 48 -3.74 -0.58 4.36
CA VAL A 48 -3.50 -0.58 2.92
C VAL A 48 -2.04 -0.89 2.58
N GLY A 49 -1.08 -0.25 3.26
CA GLY A 49 0.34 -0.51 3.07
C GLY A 49 0.72 -1.97 3.37
N SER A 50 0.15 -2.55 4.44
CA SER A 50 0.40 -3.94 4.83
C SER A 50 -0.20 -4.95 3.83
N VAL A 51 -1.42 -4.72 3.33
CA VAL A 51 -2.05 -5.57 2.31
C VAL A 51 -1.28 -5.50 1.00
N GLY A 52 -0.87 -4.29 0.59
CA GLY A 52 -0.07 -4.11 -0.63
C GLY A 52 1.27 -4.85 -0.57
N LEU A 53 1.90 -4.90 0.61
CA LEU A 53 3.13 -5.64 0.86
C LEU A 53 2.91 -7.16 0.79
N VAL A 54 1.84 -7.67 1.40
CA VAL A 54 1.50 -9.11 1.34
C VAL A 54 1.24 -9.56 -0.09
N VAL A 55 0.52 -8.75 -0.88
CA VAL A 55 0.28 -9.06 -2.30
C VAL A 55 1.59 -9.05 -3.10
N ALA A 56 2.48 -8.08 -2.87
CA ALA A 56 3.76 -8.03 -3.55
C ALA A 56 4.63 -9.27 -3.25
N LEU A 57 4.63 -9.71 -1.99
CA LEU A 57 5.29 -10.95 -1.57
C LEU A 57 4.63 -12.19 -2.18
N LEU A 58 3.30 -12.20 -2.32
CA LEU A 58 2.59 -13.28 -3.00
C LEU A 58 2.97 -13.37 -4.48
N GLY A 59 3.09 -12.24 -5.18
CA GLY A 59 3.58 -12.18 -6.55
C GLY A 59 5.01 -12.71 -6.67
N LEU A 60 5.89 -12.28 -5.76
CA LEU A 60 7.27 -12.77 -5.69
C LEU A 60 7.34 -14.28 -5.41
N ALA A 61 6.54 -14.79 -4.48
CA ALA A 61 6.45 -16.21 -4.15
C ALA A 61 5.86 -17.04 -5.30
N GLY A 62 4.98 -16.45 -6.11
CA GLY A 62 4.43 -17.06 -7.32
C GLY A 62 5.50 -17.43 -8.36
N MET A 63 6.70 -16.84 -8.31
CA MET A 63 7.81 -17.26 -9.16
C MET A 63 8.40 -18.63 -8.76
N PHE A 64 8.31 -18.97 -7.48
CA PHE A 64 8.92 -20.20 -6.94
C PHE A 64 7.91 -21.33 -6.79
N VAL A 65 6.61 -21.03 -6.95
CA VAL A 65 5.52 -21.97 -6.71
C VAL A 65 4.61 -22.04 -7.93
N ASP A 66 4.86 -23.03 -8.80
CA ASP A 66 4.07 -23.30 -10.02
C ASP A 66 2.59 -23.65 -9.75
N LYS A 67 2.21 -23.86 -8.48
CA LYS A 67 0.82 -24.11 -8.09
C LYS A 67 -0.05 -22.85 -8.06
N ILE A 68 0.54 -21.65 -8.10
CA ILE A 68 -0.22 -20.40 -8.06
C ILE A 68 -0.51 -19.97 -9.50
N PRO A 69 -1.78 -20.03 -9.95
CA PRO A 69 -2.13 -19.59 -11.30
C PRO A 69 -1.93 -18.08 -11.44
N SER A 70 -1.36 -17.66 -12.56
CA SER A 70 -1.04 -16.25 -12.86
C SER A 70 -2.25 -15.32 -12.78
N ASN A 71 -3.44 -15.82 -13.12
CA ASN A 71 -4.69 -15.05 -13.06
C ASN A 71 -5.05 -14.62 -11.62
N VAL A 72 -4.71 -15.44 -10.62
CA VAL A 72 -5.00 -15.12 -9.21
C VAL A 72 -4.08 -14.00 -8.74
N VAL A 73 -2.78 -14.09 -9.06
CA VAL A 73 -1.81 -13.03 -8.74
C VAL A 73 -2.21 -11.70 -9.38
N MET A 74 -2.62 -11.73 -10.66
CA MET A 74 -3.09 -10.54 -11.37
C MET A 74 -4.28 -9.86 -10.67
N VAL A 75 -5.26 -10.63 -10.20
CA VAL A 75 -6.42 -10.08 -9.48
C VAL A 75 -5.97 -9.40 -8.19
N PHE A 76 -5.08 -10.04 -7.42
CA PHE A 76 -4.55 -9.46 -6.19
C PHE A 76 -3.71 -8.21 -6.46
N ASP A 77 -2.91 -8.19 -7.53
CA ASP A 77 -2.12 -7.01 -7.92
C ASP A 77 -3.03 -5.81 -8.24
N VAL A 78 -4.11 -6.03 -8.99
CA VAL A 78 -5.09 -4.98 -9.29
C VAL A 78 -5.79 -4.50 -8.01
N MET A 79 -6.23 -5.43 -7.14
CA MET A 79 -6.85 -5.07 -5.86
C MET A 79 -5.90 -4.26 -4.97
N SER A 80 -4.64 -4.68 -4.87
CA SER A 80 -3.57 -3.98 -4.16
C SER A 80 -3.35 -2.57 -4.71
N GLY A 81 -3.28 -2.43 -6.04
CA GLY A 81 -3.16 -1.14 -6.70
C GLY A 81 -4.30 -0.19 -6.35
N LEU A 82 -5.56 -0.67 -6.39
CA LEU A 82 -6.73 0.12 -6.01
C LEU A 82 -6.69 0.54 -4.54
N LEU A 83 -6.27 -0.36 -3.65
CA LEU A 83 -6.12 -0.04 -2.22
C LEU A 83 -5.05 1.02 -2.00
N LEU A 84 -3.86 0.89 -2.59
CA LEU A 84 -2.76 1.85 -2.46
C LEU A 84 -3.15 3.25 -2.99
N ILE A 85 -3.88 3.31 -4.11
CA ILE A 85 -4.44 4.57 -4.63
C ILE A 85 -5.45 5.14 -3.64
N GLY A 86 -6.38 4.33 -3.14
CA GLY A 86 -7.37 4.74 -2.15
C GLY A 86 -6.73 5.27 -0.86
N GLY A 87 -5.69 4.58 -0.35
CA GLY A 87 -4.91 5.00 0.80
C GLY A 87 -4.24 6.37 0.58
N GLY A 88 -3.66 6.59 -0.60
CA GLY A 88 -3.10 7.90 -0.96
C GLY A 88 -4.14 9.02 -0.98
N ILE A 89 -5.32 8.78 -1.55
CA ILE A 89 -6.43 9.76 -1.57
C ILE A 89 -6.89 10.09 -0.16
N VAL A 90 -7.10 9.08 0.69
CA VAL A 90 -7.53 9.26 2.09
C VAL A 90 -6.50 10.07 2.88
N SER A 91 -5.21 9.81 2.70
CA SER A 91 -4.13 10.57 3.36
C SER A 91 -4.15 12.05 2.97
N VAL A 92 -4.36 12.38 1.69
CA VAL A 92 -4.49 13.78 1.23
C VAL A 92 -5.73 14.45 1.83
N LEU A 93 -6.85 13.74 1.86
CA LEU A 93 -8.09 14.25 2.45
C LEU A 93 -7.96 14.49 3.95
N ALA A 94 -7.24 13.62 4.67
CA ALA A 94 -6.97 13.79 6.09
C ALA A 94 -6.21 15.11 6.33
N VAL A 95 -5.07 15.30 5.66
CA VAL A 95 -4.27 16.53 5.77
C VAL A 95 -5.08 17.77 5.41
N ARG A 96 -5.89 17.72 4.34
CA ARG A 96 -6.72 18.86 3.91
C ARG A 96 -7.82 19.21 4.91
N THR A 97 -8.45 18.19 5.49
CA THR A 97 -9.52 18.39 6.48
C THR A 97 -8.96 18.98 7.76
N ASP A 98 -7.81 18.47 8.22
CA ASP A 98 -7.15 18.94 9.44
C ASP A 98 -6.57 20.35 9.26
N ALA A 99 -6.01 20.67 8.09
CA ALA A 99 -5.55 22.02 7.76
C ALA A 99 -6.67 23.07 7.78
N ARG A 100 -7.93 22.66 7.54
CA ARG A 100 -9.08 23.57 7.59
C ARG A 100 -9.40 24.02 9.03
N TRP A 101 -9.09 23.20 10.03
CA TRP A 101 -9.31 23.54 11.44
C TRP A 101 -8.27 24.54 11.97
N TRP A 102 -7.01 24.42 11.52
CA TRP A 102 -5.93 25.35 11.93
C TRP A 102 -6.05 26.77 11.34
N GLY A 103 -6.80 26.97 10.26
CA GLY A 103 -7.04 28.30 9.69
C GLY A 103 -8.17 29.10 10.36
N SER A 104 -8.78 28.57 11.41
CA SER A 104 -9.91 29.18 12.14
C SER A 104 -9.55 29.61 13.57
N CYS A 105 -8.26 29.60 13.93
CA CYS A 105 -7.72 30.14 15.18
C CYS A 105 -6.91 31.41 14.93
#